data_AF-A0A9N8M1P0-F1
#
_entry.id   AF-A0A9N8M1P0-F1
#
_cell.length_a   1.000
_cell.length_b   1.000
_cell.length_c   1.000
_cell.angle_alpha   90.00
_cell.angle_beta   90.00
_cell.angle_gamma   90.00
#
_symmetry.space_group_name_H-M   'P 1'
#
loop_
_entity.id
_entity.type
_entity.pdbx_description
1 polymer ?
#
loop_
_entity_poly.entity_id
_entity_poly.type
_entity_poly.pdbx_seq_one_letter_code
_entity_poly.pdbx_strand_id
1 'polypeptide(L)'
;LPFSLTQTETPSVLGLPYDTALDTWSVGCTLYELFTGKILFPGRSNNHMLLLMQELRGKFTTKMIRKSKFSELHFDDTNAFLSFEKDKTTGQDTIRRVVISKPAEDLRARLLPTHIAKRMRDTELKMTQNFVDFLNRTLELDPAKRISPKDALAHPFLSQ
;
A
#
# COMPACT_ATOMS: atom_id res chain seq x y z
N LEU A 1 6.83 2.68 -21.37
CA LEU A 1 6.75 2.66 -19.89
C LEU A 1 5.35 2.16 -19.45
N PRO A 2 5.03 0.87 -19.58
CA PRO A 2 3.70 0.35 -19.22
C PRO A 2 3.59 -0.13 -17.75
N PHE A 3 4.69 -0.12 -16.99
CA PHE A 3 4.77 -0.79 -15.68
C PHE A 3 4.17 0.00 -14.50
N SER A 4 3.94 1.30 -14.63
CA SER A 4 3.40 2.11 -13.52
C SER A 4 1.88 2.10 -13.44
N LEU A 5 1.16 1.69 -14.50
CA LEU A 5 -0.30 1.72 -14.54
C LEU A 5 -0.96 0.64 -13.66
N THR A 6 -0.27 -0.45 -13.33
CA THR A 6 -0.88 -1.52 -12.51
C THR A 6 -0.92 -1.18 -11.02
N GLN A 7 -0.01 -0.33 -10.52
CA GLN A 7 0.01 0.11 -9.12
C GLN A 7 -1.04 1.18 -8.80
N THR A 8 -1.52 1.91 -9.82
CA THR A 8 -2.44 3.04 -9.67
C THR A 8 -3.91 2.64 -9.61
N GLU A 9 -4.24 1.36 -9.70
CA GLU A 9 -5.64 0.90 -9.82
C GLU A 9 -6.23 0.31 -8.53
N THR A 10 -5.57 0.45 -7.38
CA THR A 10 -5.96 -0.25 -6.14
C THR A 10 -7.43 -0.12 -5.71
N PRO A 11 -8.02 1.08 -5.62
CA PRO A 11 -9.45 1.25 -5.32
C PRO A 11 -10.35 0.81 -6.50
N SER A 12 -9.83 0.85 -7.74
CA SER A 12 -10.51 0.32 -8.93
C SER A 12 -10.62 -1.20 -8.89
N VAL A 13 -9.61 -1.90 -8.35
CA VAL A 13 -9.66 -3.37 -8.13
C VAL A 13 -10.80 -3.76 -7.20
N LEU A 14 -11.16 -2.92 -6.23
CA LEU A 14 -12.33 -3.14 -5.37
C LEU A 14 -13.62 -2.53 -5.97
N GLY A 15 -13.56 -1.81 -7.08
CA GLY A 15 -14.72 -1.16 -7.71
C GLY A 15 -15.30 0.00 -6.90
N LEU A 16 -14.49 0.65 -6.06
CA LEU A 16 -14.88 1.83 -5.30
C LEU A 16 -14.96 3.05 -6.24
N PRO A 17 -15.83 4.04 -5.97
CA PRO A 17 -15.95 5.23 -6.80
C PRO A 17 -14.61 5.98 -6.88
N TYR A 18 -14.25 6.41 -8.09
CA TYR A 18 -13.05 7.20 -8.34
C TYR A 18 -13.13 8.54 -7.59
N ASP A 19 -12.09 8.83 -6.83
CA ASP A 19 -11.90 10.10 -6.12
C ASP A 19 -10.41 10.47 -6.16
N THR A 20 -10.10 11.73 -5.90
CA THR A 20 -8.75 12.32 -5.75
C THR A 20 -7.85 11.55 -4.78
N ALA A 21 -8.43 10.76 -3.88
CA ALA A 21 -7.71 9.82 -3.04
C ALA A 21 -6.89 8.80 -3.86
N LEU A 22 -7.33 8.41 -5.07
CA LEU A 22 -6.58 7.51 -5.95
C LEU A 22 -5.23 8.09 -6.37
N ASP A 23 -5.23 9.38 -6.72
CA ASP A 23 -4.03 10.08 -7.17
C ASP A 23 -3.03 10.20 -6.03
N THR A 24 -3.49 10.50 -4.82
CA THR A 24 -2.61 10.57 -3.63
C THR A 24 -1.95 9.23 -3.29
N TRP A 25 -2.64 8.10 -3.48
CA TRP A 25 -2.06 6.76 -3.33
C TRP A 25 -0.96 6.52 -4.36
N SER A 26 -1.25 6.84 -5.62
CA SER A 26 -0.32 6.69 -6.74
C SER A 26 0.95 7.52 -6.50
N VAL A 27 0.80 8.76 -6.03
CA VAL A 27 1.92 9.63 -5.62
C VAL A 27 2.74 8.98 -4.50
N GLY A 28 2.11 8.41 -3.48
CA GLY A 28 2.81 7.70 -2.40
C GLY A 28 3.67 6.54 -2.93
N CYS A 29 3.12 5.71 -3.82
CA CYS A 29 3.86 4.61 -4.46
C CYS A 29 5.04 5.13 -5.29
N THR A 30 4.83 6.15 -6.13
CA THR A 30 5.87 6.73 -6.97
C THR A 30 6.98 7.35 -6.13
N LEU A 31 6.65 8.10 -5.08
CA LEU A 31 7.65 8.70 -4.21
C LEU A 31 8.49 7.65 -3.48
N TYR A 32 7.86 6.57 -3.01
CA TYR A 32 8.59 5.44 -2.43
C TYR A 32 9.57 4.82 -3.43
N GLU A 33 9.13 4.62 -4.68
CA GLU A 33 9.96 4.07 -5.74
C GLU A 33 11.14 5.00 -6.08
N LEU A 34 10.91 6.30 -6.15
CA LEU A 34 11.96 7.30 -6.38
C LEU A 34 13.00 7.30 -5.25
N PHE A 35 12.57 7.15 -3.99
CA PHE A 35 13.48 7.15 -2.85
C PHE A 35 14.31 5.86 -2.74
N THR A 36 13.71 4.71 -3.07
CA THR A 36 14.36 3.39 -2.86
C THR A 36 14.93 2.75 -4.12
N GLY A 37 14.53 3.23 -5.30
CA GLY A 37 14.76 2.57 -6.58
C GLY A 37 14.01 1.23 -6.72
N LYS A 38 13.07 0.94 -5.83
CA LYS A 38 12.35 -0.34 -5.77
C LYS A 38 10.85 -0.10 -5.86
N ILE A 39 10.17 -0.95 -6.62
CA ILE A 39 8.71 -0.99 -6.67
C ILE A 39 8.15 -1.32 -5.28
N LEU A 40 7.17 -0.53 -4.82
CA LEU A 40 6.53 -0.71 -3.52
C LEU A 40 5.73 -2.01 -3.47
N PHE A 41 4.85 -2.22 -4.45
CA PHE A 41 3.98 -3.39 -4.56
C PHE A 41 4.23 -4.13 -5.88
N PRO A 42 5.16 -5.11 -5.94
CA PRO A 42 5.43 -5.90 -7.13
C PRO A 42 4.37 -7.00 -7.35
N GLY A 43 3.10 -6.60 -7.38
CA GLY A 43 1.97 -7.49 -7.61
C GLY A 43 2.00 -8.11 -9.00
N ARG A 44 1.70 -9.41 -9.10
CA ARG A 44 1.64 -10.16 -10.38
C ARG A 44 0.21 -10.36 -10.88
N SER A 45 -0.76 -10.08 -10.02
CA SER A 45 -2.20 -10.13 -10.27
C SER A 45 -2.88 -9.14 -9.33
N ASN A 46 -4.14 -8.79 -9.62
CA ASN A 46 -4.93 -7.92 -8.75
C ASN A 46 -4.99 -8.46 -7.32
N ASN A 47 -5.18 -9.77 -7.17
CA ASN A 47 -5.20 -10.41 -5.86
C ASN A 47 -3.84 -10.35 -5.15
N HIS A 48 -2.73 -10.66 -5.85
CA HIS A 48 -1.41 -10.55 -5.24
C HIS A 48 -1.11 -9.11 -4.83
N MET A 49 -1.56 -8.12 -5.60
CA MET A 49 -1.44 -6.72 -5.23
C MET A 49 -2.22 -6.39 -3.95
N LEU A 50 -3.47 -6.86 -3.82
CA LEU A 50 -4.26 -6.70 -2.58
C LEU A 50 -3.63 -7.39 -1.37
N LEU A 51 -2.95 -8.52 -1.58
CA LEU A 51 -2.20 -9.19 -0.52
C LEU A 51 -1.06 -8.29 -0.02
N LEU A 52 -0.19 -7.83 -0.93
CA LEU A 52 0.97 -6.98 -0.59
C LEU A 52 0.54 -5.69 0.12
N MET A 53 -0.58 -5.11 -0.28
CA MET A 53 -1.13 -3.92 0.36
C MET A 53 -1.58 -4.18 1.77
N GLN A 54 -2.23 -5.32 2.02
CA GLN A 54 -2.65 -5.69 3.36
C GLN A 54 -1.49 -6.14 4.24
N GLU A 55 -0.42 -6.69 3.67
CA GLU A 55 0.82 -6.96 4.41
C GLU A 55 1.46 -5.65 4.90
N LEU A 56 1.46 -4.60 4.07
CA LEU A 56 2.02 -3.31 4.45
C LEU A 56 1.12 -2.50 5.39
N ARG A 57 -0.19 -2.47 5.14
CA ARG A 57 -1.11 -1.54 5.83
C ARG A 57 -2.11 -2.22 6.77
N GLY A 58 -2.12 -3.55 6.81
CA GLY A 58 -3.09 -4.34 7.56
C GLY A 58 -4.34 -4.67 6.74
N LYS A 59 -5.29 -5.36 7.37
CA LYS A 59 -6.52 -5.83 6.71
C LYS A 59 -7.44 -4.69 6.27
N PHE A 60 -8.15 -4.91 5.16
CA PHE A 60 -9.26 -4.02 4.77
C PHE A 60 -10.36 -4.03 5.83
N THR A 61 -11.00 -2.88 6.04
CA THR A 61 -12.13 -2.80 6.97
C THR A 61 -13.37 -3.48 6.37
N THR A 62 -14.22 -4.07 7.20
CA THR A 62 -15.50 -4.67 6.75
C THR A 62 -16.37 -3.68 5.99
N LYS A 63 -16.30 -2.39 6.32
CA LYS A 63 -17.02 -1.32 5.61
C LYS A 63 -16.55 -1.19 4.16
N MET A 64 -15.25 -1.31 3.91
CA MET A 64 -14.68 -1.25 2.55
C MET A 64 -15.04 -2.49 1.75
N ILE A 65 -14.91 -3.67 2.36
CA ILE A 65 -15.23 -4.95 1.71
C ILE A 65 -16.71 -4.95 1.26
N ARG A 66 -17.64 -4.54 2.13
CA ARG A 66 -19.07 -4.46 1.77
C ARG A 66 -19.40 -3.45 0.68
N LYS A 67 -18.60 -2.39 0.54
CA LYS A 67 -18.77 -1.38 -0.52
C LYS A 67 -18.13 -1.81 -1.85
N SER A 68 -17.28 -2.84 -1.82
CA SER A 68 -16.57 -3.31 -3.00
C SER A 68 -17.48 -4.17 -3.88
N LYS A 69 -17.48 -3.86 -5.17
CA LYS A 69 -18.21 -4.62 -6.20
C LYS A 69 -17.63 -6.02 -6.45
N PHE A 70 -16.35 -6.22 -6.11
CA PHE A 70 -15.59 -7.43 -6.39
C PHE A 70 -15.12 -8.13 -5.11
N SER A 71 -15.76 -7.84 -3.97
CA SER A 71 -15.40 -8.42 -2.68
C SER A 71 -15.48 -9.95 -2.69
N GLU A 72 -16.50 -10.51 -3.32
CA GLU A 72 -16.71 -11.96 -3.46
C GLU A 72 -15.56 -12.68 -4.20
N LEU A 73 -14.78 -11.96 -5.02
CA LEU A 73 -13.62 -12.53 -5.71
C LEU A 73 -12.39 -12.67 -4.80
N HIS A 74 -12.35 -11.98 -3.66
CA HIS A 74 -11.14 -11.81 -2.86
C HIS A 74 -11.32 -12.06 -1.37
N PHE A 75 -12.55 -12.12 -0.88
CA PHE A 75 -12.87 -12.31 0.53
C PHE A 75 -13.93 -13.42 0.69
N ASP A 76 -13.81 -14.18 1.78
CA ASP A 76 -14.83 -15.15 2.19
C ASP A 76 -15.96 -14.49 3.01
N ASP A 77 -16.97 -15.27 3.40
CA ASP A 77 -18.10 -14.83 4.21
C ASP A 77 -17.70 -14.25 5.58
N THR A 78 -16.50 -14.59 6.06
CA THR A 78 -15.93 -14.09 7.31
C THR A 78 -15.12 -12.80 7.13
N ASN A 79 -15.04 -12.27 5.90
CA ASN A 79 -14.16 -11.18 5.47
C ASN A 79 -12.66 -11.49 5.57
N ALA A 80 -12.28 -12.78 5.56
CA ALA A 80 -10.89 -13.16 5.46
C ALA A 80 -10.45 -13.11 4.00
N PHE A 81 -9.21 -12.70 3.76
CA PHE A 81 -8.66 -12.56 2.42
C PHE A 81 -8.32 -13.94 1.84
N LEU A 82 -8.71 -14.17 0.58
CA LEU A 82 -8.41 -15.36 -0.21
C LEU A 82 -7.27 -15.04 -1.18
N SER A 83 -6.06 -15.55 -0.91
CA SER A 83 -4.90 -15.42 -1.80
C SER A 83 -4.97 -16.46 -2.91
N PHE A 84 -4.87 -16.04 -4.17
CA PHE A 84 -4.72 -16.91 -5.34
C PHE A 84 -3.24 -16.98 -5.72
N GLU A 85 -2.61 -18.10 -5.42
CA GLU A 85 -1.21 -18.35 -5.73
C GLU A 85 -1.08 -19.61 -6.58
N LYS A 86 -0.19 -19.55 -7.58
CA LYS A 86 0.22 -20.74 -8.31
C LYS A 86 1.23 -21.50 -7.47
N ASP A 87 0.92 -22.74 -7.15
CA ASP A 87 1.84 -23.63 -6.47
C ASP A 87 3.09 -23.80 -7.34
N LYS A 88 4.27 -23.49 -6.77
CA LYS A 88 5.55 -23.49 -7.49
C LYS A 88 6.00 -24.90 -7.91
N THR A 89 5.42 -25.94 -7.30
CA THR A 89 5.80 -27.34 -7.52
C THR A 89 4.85 -28.02 -8.50
N THR A 90 3.55 -27.71 -8.44
CA THR A 90 2.54 -28.36 -9.29
C THR A 90 2.00 -27.49 -10.42
N GLY A 91 2.24 -26.17 -10.38
CA GLY A 91 1.71 -25.20 -11.34
C GLY A 91 0.20 -24.97 -11.25
N GLN A 92 -0.48 -25.60 -10.29
CA GLN A 92 -1.92 -25.45 -10.08
C GLN A 92 -2.25 -24.18 -9.31
N ASP A 93 -3.39 -23.57 -9.64
CA ASP A 93 -3.94 -22.46 -8.87
C ASP A 93 -4.43 -22.97 -7.51
N THR A 94 -3.88 -22.43 -6.44
CA THR A 94 -4.28 -22.74 -5.06
C THR A 94 -4.87 -21.51 -4.39
N ILE A 95 -6.00 -21.71 -3.71
CA ILE A 95 -6.66 -20.67 -2.92
C ILE A 95 -6.26 -20.87 -1.46
N ARG A 96 -5.63 -19.87 -0.86
CA ARG A 96 -5.23 -19.90 0.55
C ARG A 96 -5.91 -18.78 1.31
N ARG A 97 -6.60 -19.13 2.41
CA ARG A 97 -7.14 -18.14 3.34
C ARG A 97 -6.00 -17.54 4.16
N VAL A 98 -5.80 -16.23 4.05
CA VAL A 98 -4.73 -15.51 4.75
C VAL A 98 -5.32 -14.75 5.94
N VAL A 99 -4.79 -15.03 7.14
CA VAL A 99 -5.14 -14.29 8.35
C VAL A 99 -4.14 -13.17 8.57
N ILE A 100 -4.50 -11.97 8.12
CA ILE A 100 -3.67 -10.76 8.26
C ILE A 100 -4.02 -10.10 9.59
N SER A 101 -3.26 -10.43 10.64
CA SER A 101 -3.52 -9.97 12.01
C SER A 101 -2.74 -8.72 12.43
N LYS A 102 -1.59 -8.44 11.79
CA LYS A 102 -0.76 -7.26 12.03
C LYS A 102 -0.17 -6.77 10.70
N PRO A 103 0.07 -5.45 10.51
CA PRO A 103 0.93 -4.97 9.43
C PRO A 103 2.29 -5.68 9.56
N ALA A 104 2.64 -6.47 8.56
CA ALA A 104 3.87 -7.25 8.55
C ALA A 104 5.10 -6.35 8.30
N GLU A 105 4.90 -5.23 7.61
CA GLU A 105 5.98 -4.30 7.28
C GLU A 105 5.75 -2.89 7.86
N ASP A 106 6.75 -2.40 8.58
CA ASP A 106 6.86 -0.99 8.97
C ASP A 106 7.70 -0.24 7.93
N LEU A 107 7.08 0.70 7.21
CA LEU A 107 7.76 1.57 6.24
C LEU A 107 8.97 2.28 6.85
N ARG A 108 8.92 2.63 8.14
CA ARG A 108 10.05 3.22 8.86
C ARG A 108 11.21 2.25 8.94
N ALA A 109 10.98 0.99 9.31
CA ALA A 109 12.04 0.00 9.40
C ALA A 109 12.68 -0.29 8.03
N ARG A 110 11.88 -0.23 6.95
CA ARG A 110 12.34 -0.43 5.57
C ARG A 110 13.16 0.74 5.03
N LEU A 111 12.76 1.97 5.33
CA LEU A 111 13.38 3.20 4.82
C LEU A 111 14.48 3.77 5.73
N LEU A 112 14.36 3.54 7.04
CA LEU A 112 15.27 4.00 8.09
C LEU A 112 15.70 2.84 9.02
N PRO A 113 16.39 1.82 8.50
CA PRO A 113 16.94 0.80 9.36
C PRO A 113 17.99 1.42 10.29
N THR A 114 18.10 0.90 11.52
CA THR A 114 18.85 1.53 12.62
C THR A 114 20.31 1.86 12.28
N HIS A 115 20.96 1.04 11.45
CA HIS A 115 22.35 1.26 11.02
C HIS A 115 22.50 2.44 10.07
N ILE A 116 21.50 2.73 9.23
CA ILE A 116 21.49 3.92 8.35
C ILE A 116 21.13 5.16 9.17
N ALA A 117 20.09 5.06 10.01
CA ALA A 117 19.64 6.18 10.83
C ALA A 117 20.75 6.74 11.73
N LYS A 118 21.64 5.88 12.27
CA LYS A 118 22.79 6.30 13.09
C LYS A 118 23.91 7.01 12.33
N ARG A 119 23.94 6.91 11.00
CA ARG A 119 24.98 7.49 10.13
C ARG A 119 24.52 8.76 9.42
N MET A 120 23.24 9.10 9.52
CA MET A 120 22.65 10.30 8.94
C MET A 120 22.88 11.52 9.84
N ARG A 121 22.98 12.70 9.24
CA ARG A 121 22.90 13.96 9.99
C ARG A 121 21.48 14.17 10.51
N ASP A 122 21.33 14.94 11.58
CA ASP A 122 20.03 15.21 12.21
C ASP A 122 19.01 15.81 11.22
N THR A 123 19.47 16.65 10.29
CA THR A 123 18.62 17.25 9.24
C THR A 123 18.09 16.21 8.26
N GLU A 124 18.95 15.30 7.78
CA GLU A 124 18.59 14.22 6.85
C GLU A 124 17.67 13.20 7.53
N LEU A 125 17.95 12.89 8.79
CA LEU A 125 17.10 12.02 9.60
C LEU A 125 15.70 12.64 9.75
N LYS A 126 15.61 13.93 10.07
CA LYS A 126 14.33 14.64 10.18
C LYS A 126 13.57 14.67 8.85
N MET A 127 14.24 14.96 7.73
CA MET A 127 13.61 14.93 6.40
C MET A 127 13.07 13.53 6.07
N THR A 128 13.83 12.48 6.37
CA THR A 128 13.41 11.11 6.08
C THR A 128 12.28 10.66 7.02
N GLN A 129 12.26 11.12 8.27
CA GLN A 129 11.13 10.89 9.17
C GLN A 129 9.85 11.57 8.64
N ASN A 130 9.95 12.80 8.16
CA ASN A 130 8.83 13.50 7.51
C ASN A 130 8.38 12.76 6.24
N PHE A 131 9.32 12.21 5.48
CA PHE A 131 9.02 11.39 4.29
C PHE A 131 8.25 10.12 4.65
N VAL A 132 8.68 9.40 5.68
CA VAL A 132 7.98 8.21 6.18
C VAL A 132 6.56 8.55 6.65
N ASP A 133 6.38 9.66 7.38
CA ASP A 133 5.04 10.10 7.79
C ASP A 133 4.15 10.42 6.58
N PHE A 134 4.72 11.13 5.59
CA PHE A 134 4.00 11.45 4.35
C PHE A 134 3.53 10.18 3.60
N LEU A 135 4.42 9.20 3.46
CA LEU A 135 4.09 7.90 2.87
C LEU A 135 3.00 7.17 3.67
N ASN A 136 3.09 7.17 5.01
CA ASN A 136 2.07 6.55 5.85
C ASN A 136 0.67 7.16 5.66
N ARG A 137 0.58 8.46 5.38
CA ARG A 137 -0.69 9.16 5.18
C ARG A 137 -1.24 9.02 3.75
N THR A 138 -0.37 8.95 2.75
CA THR A 138 -0.74 8.76 1.35
C THR A 138 -1.10 7.30 1.04
N LEU A 139 -0.45 6.35 1.72
CA LEU A 139 -0.68 4.91 1.57
C LEU A 139 -1.72 4.37 2.57
N GLU A 140 -2.63 5.20 3.05
CA GLU A 140 -3.75 4.74 3.87
C GLU A 140 -4.74 3.93 3.02
N LEU A 141 -5.14 2.73 3.47
CA LEU A 141 -6.02 1.85 2.67
C LEU A 141 -7.40 2.46 2.50
N ASP A 142 -7.97 3.01 3.58
CA ASP A 142 -9.27 3.67 3.56
C ASP A 142 -9.14 5.03 2.86
N PRO A 143 -9.74 5.22 1.66
CA PRO A 143 -9.64 6.47 0.94
C PRO A 143 -10.18 7.67 1.74
N ALA A 144 -11.14 7.46 2.64
CA ALA A 144 -11.72 8.51 3.47
C ALA A 144 -10.79 8.98 4.59
N LYS A 145 -9.77 8.19 4.95
CA LYS A 145 -8.76 8.54 5.96
C LYS A 145 -7.43 8.97 5.32
N ARG A 146 -7.30 8.78 4.01
CA ARG A 146 -6.12 9.16 3.25
C ARG A 146 -5.99 10.68 3.22
N ILE A 147 -4.76 11.17 3.29
CA ILE A 147 -4.49 12.61 3.21
C ILE A 147 -5.03 13.20 1.91
N SER A 148 -5.70 14.36 2.01
CA SER A 148 -6.19 15.07 0.83
C SER A 148 -5.02 15.72 0.08
N PRO A 149 -5.13 16.00 -1.24
CA PRO A 149 -4.09 16.72 -1.97
C PRO A 149 -3.72 18.07 -1.34
N LYS A 150 -4.72 18.79 -0.81
CA LYS A 150 -4.53 20.08 -0.14
C LYS A 150 -3.66 19.92 1.11
N ASP A 151 -3.98 18.94 1.96
CA ASP A 151 -3.23 18.68 3.19
C ASP A 151 -1.85 18.09 2.90
N ALA A 152 -1.73 17.32 1.81
CA ALA A 152 -0.47 16.76 1.35
C ALA A 152 0.53 17.88 0.99
N LEU A 153 0.09 18.90 0.25
CA LEU A 153 0.91 20.07 -0.08
C LEU A 153 1.37 20.86 1.16
N ALA A 154 0.55 20.89 2.21
CA ALA A 154 0.90 21.54 3.47
C ALA A 154 1.84 20.68 4.36
N HIS A 155 2.05 19.41 4.02
CA HIS A 155 2.80 18.48 4.86
C HIS A 155 4.26 18.90 5.02
N PRO A 156 4.88 18.80 6.22
CA PRO A 156 6.28 19.18 6.49
C PRO A 156 7.38 18.51 5.65
N PHE A 157 7.01 17.56 4.79
CA PHE A 157 7.90 16.96 3.80
C PHE A 157 7.97 17.83 2.52
N LEU A 158 6.83 18.40 2.11
CA LEU A 158 6.71 19.24 0.92
C LEU A 158 6.77 20.73 1.22
N SER A 159 6.42 21.15 2.44
CA SER A 159 6.37 22.56 2.86
C SER A 159 7.65 23.07 3.53
N GLN A 160 8.80 22.43 3.28
CA GLN A 160 10.11 22.88 3.80
C GLN A 160 10.64 24.12 3.07
#